data_AF-A0A4Q3XLR2-F1
#
_entry.id   AF-A0A4Q3XLR2-F1
#
_cell.length_a   1.000
_cell.length_b   1.000
_cell.length_c   1.000
_cell.angle_alpha   90.00
_cell.angle_beta   90.00
_cell.angle_gamma   90.00
#
_symmetry.space_group_name_H-M   'P 1'
#
loop_
_entity.id
_entity.type
_entity.pdbx_description
1 polymer ?
#
loop_
_entity_poly.entity_id
_entity_poly.type
_entity_poly.pdbx_seq_one_letter_code
_entity_poly.pdbx_strand_id
1 'polypeptide(L)' 'MRFVPGGSFTMGSKNFYPEEAPLRNVRVDPFWIDASPV' A
#
# COMPACT_ATOMS: atom_id res chain seq x y z
N MET A 1 -4.16 17.04 -0.10
CA MET A 1 -2.92 16.30 0.22
C MET A 1 -2.83 15.92 1.71
N ARG A 2 -2.53 14.65 2.00
CA ARG A 2 -2.20 14.09 3.31
C ARG A 2 -0.82 13.45 3.26
N PHE A 3 -0.02 13.62 4.30
CA PHE A 3 1.30 13.03 4.41
C PHE A 3 1.20 11.58 4.89
N VAL A 4 1.92 10.69 4.22
CA VAL A 4 2.11 9.30 4.65
C VAL A 4 3.61 9.14 4.95
N PRO A 5 3.98 8.75 6.17
CA PRO A 5 5.39 8.68 6.58
C PRO A 5 6.19 7.56 5.91
N GLY A 6 5.58 6.74 5.05
CA GLY A 6 6.18 5.54 4.50
C GLY A 6 6.43 4.47 5.56
N GLY A 7 7.31 3.52 5.26
CA GLY A 7 7.63 2.40 6.15
C GLY A 7 7.52 1.04 5.46
N SER A 8 7.64 -0.02 6.25
CA SER A 8 7.53 -1.39 5.78
C SER A 8 6.22 -2.02 6.22
N PHE A 9 5.50 -2.65 5.30
CA PHE A 9 4.20 -3.28 5.57
C PHE A 9 3.98 -4.50 4.66
N THR A 10 3.01 -5.34 5.03
CA THR A 10 2.63 -6.49 4.23
C THR A 10 1.58 -6.08 3.19
N MET A 11 1.88 -6.28 1.91
CA MET A 11 0.99 -6.02 0.78
C MET A 11 0.59 -7.34 0.10
N GLY A 12 -0.64 -7.39 -0.41
CA GLY A 12 -1.21 -8.55 -1.10
C GLY A 12 -2.27 -9.27 -0.27
N SER A 13 -2.87 -10.32 -0.83
CA SER A 13 -3.92 -11.10 -0.18
C SER A 13 -3.79 -12.60 -0.51
N LYS A 14 -4.23 -13.46 0.40
CA LYS A 14 -4.45 -14.90 0.14
C LYS A 14 -5.94 -15.29 0.19
N ASN A 15 -6.82 -14.35 0.55
CA ASN A 15 -8.20 -14.62 0.92
C ASN A 15 -9.23 -14.08 -0.08
N PHE A 16 -8.78 -13.37 -1.12
CA PHE A 16 -9.63 -12.73 -2.11
C PHE A 16 -9.24 -13.24 -3.51
N TYR A 17 -8.93 -12.36 -4.44
CA TYR A 17 -8.65 -12.76 -5.81
C TYR A 17 -7.23 -13.36 -5.95
N PRO A 18 -7.04 -14.43 -6.75
CA PRO A 18 -5.73 -15.07 -6.90
C PRO A 18 -4.61 -14.13 -7.35
N GLU A 19 -4.91 -13.14 -8.19
CA GLU A 19 -3.95 -12.15 -8.69
C GLU A 19 -3.45 -11.17 -7.63
N GLU A 20 -4.14 -11.04 -6.50
CA GLU A 20 -3.70 -10.21 -5.37
C GLU A 20 -2.64 -10.91 -4.50
N ALA A 21 -2.43 -12.22 -4.70
CA ALA A 21 -1.38 -12.97 -4.04
C ALA A 21 0.00 -12.71 -4.68
N PRO A 22 1.10 -12.96 -3.97
CA PRO A 22 1.21 -13.37 -2.56
C PRO A 22 1.27 -12.18 -1.60
N LEU A 23 1.17 -12.47 -0.30
CA LEU A 23 1.61 -11.55 0.74
C LEU A 23 3.13 -11.31 0.62
N ARG A 24 3.54 -10.04 0.55
CA ARG A 24 4.93 -9.60 0.45
C ARG A 24 5.22 -8.44 1.40
N ASN A 25 6.39 -8.43 2.02
CA ASN A 25 6.88 -7.27 2.77
C ASN A 25 7.41 -6.23 1.78
N VAL A 26 6.84 -5.03 1.82
CA VAL A 26 7.18 -3.91 0.91
C VAL A 26 7.60 -2.73 1.76
N ARG A 27 8.64 -2.01 1.33
CA ARG A 27 9.04 -0.72 1.88
C ARG A 27 8.70 0.38 0.88
N VAL A 28 8.10 1.45 1.37
CA VAL A 28 7.89 2.68 0.58
C VAL A 28 8.49 3.87 1.32
N ASP A 29 8.99 4.83 0.55
CA ASP A 29 9.46 6.10 1.07
C ASP A 29 8.27 7.00 1.46
N PRO A 30 8.49 8.02 2.30
CA PRO A 30 7.44 8.97 2.65
C PRO A 30 6.92 9.72 1.43
N PHE A 31 5.61 9.95 1.34
CA PHE A 31 4.98 10.63 0.21
C PHE A 31 3.69 11.37 0.62
N TRP A 32 3.18 12.20 -0.29
CA TRP A 32 1.88 12.87 -0.15
C TRP A 32 0.85 12.25 -1.09
N ILE A 33 -0.39 12.14 -0.63
CA ILE A 33 -1.52 11.67 -1.45
C ILE A 33 -2.72 12.60 -1.32
N ASP A 34 -3.50 12.78 -2.37
CA ASP A 34 -4.76 13.52 -2.27
C ASP A 34 -5.82 12.76 -1.47
N ALA A 35 -6.59 13.50 -0.68
CA ALA A 35 -7.62 12.93 0.18
C ALA A 35 -8.92 12.65 -0.57
N SER A 36 -9.07 13.22 -1.76
CA SER A 36 -10.24 13.11 -2.62
C SER A 36 -9.78 12.91 -4.07
N PRO A 37 -10.55 12.18 -4.89
CA PRO A 37 -10.33 12.11 -6.33
C PRO A 37 -10.42 13.49 -6.99
N VAL A 38 -9.90 13.57 -8.22
CA VAL A 38 -10.07 14.73 -9.10
C VAL A 38 -11.51 14.87 -9.60
#